data_AF-A0A967VR30-F1
#
_entry.id   AF-A0A967VR30-F1
#
_cell.length_a   1.000
_cell.length_b   1.000
_cell.length_c   1.000
_cell.angle_alpha   90.00
_cell.angle_beta   90.00
_cell.angle_gamma   90.00
#
_symmetry.space_group_name_H-M   'P 1'
#
loop_
_entity.id
_entity.type
_entity.pdbx_description
1 polymer ?
#
loop_
_entity_poly.entity_id
_entity_poly.type
_entity_poly.pdbx_seq_one_letter_code
_entity_poly.pdbx_strand_id
1 'polypeptide(L)'
;MAPTIPDNRRTRVATWSELEDRRPAYALVADVDLVVIRYDEEVSVLYGRCLHRGALLADGSIRGEDLICGVHDWDYRFDTGVSSYNPDEALPKFHARIDLDEDAVFVDEQEIQEWARANPQPYDRAAYLGLYADTHGTPAEPYNKYIQRLAKDGLEKVGHHGPVSAMGVPLTDLPRWRDIQIVTAQLARRPLADDDLV
;
A
#
# COMPACT_ATOMS: atom_id res chain seq x y z
N MET A 1 -17.88 21.80 20.40
CA MET A 1 -18.09 22.55 19.14
C MET A 1 -17.09 22.01 18.14
N ALA A 2 -17.56 21.46 17.02
CA ALA A 2 -16.66 21.09 15.93
C ALA A 2 -15.93 22.34 15.43
N PRO A 3 -14.62 22.29 15.15
CA PRO A 3 -13.88 23.44 14.64
C PRO A 3 -14.54 23.98 13.37
N THR A 4 -14.78 25.29 13.33
CA THR A 4 -15.34 25.96 12.15
C THR A 4 -14.25 26.08 11.08
N ILE A 5 -14.48 25.48 9.91
CA ILE A 5 -13.61 25.64 8.74
C ILE A 5 -13.80 27.06 8.17
N PRO A 6 -12.76 27.91 8.13
CA PRO A 6 -12.87 29.25 7.58
C PRO A 6 -13.22 29.23 6.07
N ASP A 7 -14.08 30.15 5.61
CA ASP A 7 -14.54 30.17 4.21
C ASP A 7 -13.40 30.34 3.18
N ASN A 8 -12.29 30.98 3.57
CA ASN A 8 -11.11 31.13 2.71
C ASN A 8 -10.18 29.91 2.69
N ARG A 9 -10.49 28.86 3.46
CA ARG A 9 -9.73 27.60 3.58
C ARG A 9 -10.56 26.38 3.24
N ARG A 10 -11.87 26.55 3.02
CA ARG A 10 -12.77 25.45 2.70
C ARG A 10 -12.61 25.05 1.24
N THR A 11 -12.45 23.75 1.00
CA THR A 11 -12.44 23.16 -0.35
C THR A 11 -13.51 22.08 -0.44
N ARG A 12 -14.32 22.13 -1.49
CA ARG A 12 -15.41 21.16 -1.71
C ARG A 12 -14.82 19.82 -2.13
N VAL A 13 -15.22 18.75 -1.47
CA VAL A 13 -14.77 17.37 -1.77
C VAL A 13 -15.86 16.47 -2.33
N ALA A 14 -17.13 16.80 -2.09
CA ALA A 14 -18.27 16.04 -2.62
C ALA A 14 -19.54 16.90 -2.71
N THR A 15 -20.51 16.43 -3.49
CA THR A 15 -21.91 16.88 -3.43
C THR A 15 -22.64 16.06 -2.37
N TRP A 16 -23.30 16.69 -1.39
CA TRP A 16 -23.89 15.95 -0.27
C TRP A 16 -25.02 15.01 -0.71
N SER A 17 -25.90 15.47 -1.60
CA SER A 17 -27.03 14.69 -2.12
C SER A 17 -26.63 13.50 -2.99
N GLU A 18 -25.43 13.53 -3.59
CA GLU A 18 -24.90 12.44 -4.42
C GLU A 18 -24.15 11.37 -3.60
N LEU A 19 -23.83 11.66 -2.32
CA LEU A 19 -23.27 10.67 -1.43
C LEU A 19 -24.36 9.70 -0.96
N GLU A 20 -24.21 8.44 -1.34
CA GLU A 20 -25.02 7.34 -0.80
C GLU A 20 -24.61 7.03 0.64
N ASP A 21 -25.59 6.68 1.47
CA ASP A 21 -25.35 6.30 2.86
C ASP A 21 -24.44 5.07 2.95
N ARG A 22 -23.39 5.16 3.78
CA ARG A 22 -22.41 4.11 4.04
C ARG A 22 -21.76 3.54 2.76
N ARG A 23 -21.57 4.39 1.75
CA ARG A 23 -20.80 4.07 0.53
C ARG A 23 -19.58 4.98 0.43
N PRO A 24 -18.36 4.42 0.40
CA PRO A 24 -17.14 5.22 0.25
C PRO A 24 -17.12 5.99 -1.08
N ALA A 25 -16.71 7.25 -1.04
CA ALA A 25 -16.49 8.09 -2.20
C ALA A 25 -15.06 8.64 -2.21
N TYR A 26 -14.50 8.83 -3.40
CA TYR A 26 -13.15 9.33 -3.59
C TYR A 26 -13.13 10.87 -3.65
N ALA A 27 -12.12 11.48 -3.01
CA ALA A 27 -11.76 12.88 -3.24
C ALA A 27 -10.23 13.05 -3.21
N LEU A 28 -9.76 14.18 -3.74
CA LEU A 28 -8.34 14.53 -3.80
C LEU A 28 -8.15 15.99 -3.40
N VAL A 29 -7.32 16.24 -2.39
CA VAL A 29 -6.96 17.60 -1.96
C VAL A 29 -5.47 17.64 -1.66
N ALA A 30 -4.75 18.65 -2.18
CA ALA A 30 -3.31 18.82 -1.94
C ALA A 30 -2.45 17.56 -2.16
N ASP A 31 -2.76 16.80 -3.22
CA ASP A 31 -2.16 15.50 -3.58
C ASP A 31 -2.39 14.34 -2.57
N VAL A 32 -3.23 14.57 -1.55
CA VAL A 32 -3.66 13.56 -0.60
C VAL A 32 -4.97 12.92 -1.07
N ASP A 33 -4.93 11.61 -1.27
CA ASP A 33 -6.14 10.83 -1.52
C ASP A 33 -7.00 10.82 -0.26
N LEU A 34 -8.31 11.05 -0.42
CA LEU A 34 -9.28 11.06 0.67
C LEU A 34 -10.37 10.03 0.40
N VAL A 35 -10.93 9.49 1.47
CA VAL A 35 -12.18 8.73 1.43
C VAL A 35 -13.25 9.49 2.20
N VAL A 36 -14.33 9.81 1.51
CA VAL A 36 -15.50 10.52 2.04
C VAL A 36 -16.60 9.49 2.29
N ILE A 37 -17.11 9.42 3.52
CA ILE A 37 -18.13 8.46 3.90
C ILE A 37 -19.26 9.22 4.57
N ARG A 38 -20.40 9.27 3.89
CA ARG A 38 -21.65 9.68 4.52
C ARG A 38 -22.17 8.54 5.38
N TYR A 39 -22.65 8.87 6.57
CA TYR A 39 -23.41 7.95 7.40
C TYR A 39 -24.50 8.73 8.13
N ASP A 40 -25.75 8.35 7.93
CA ASP A 40 -26.92 9.04 8.47
C ASP A 40 -26.93 10.53 8.04
N GLU A 41 -26.79 11.45 9.01
CA GLU A 41 -26.70 12.91 8.79
C GLU A 41 -25.28 13.46 9.01
N GLU A 42 -24.28 12.56 9.10
CA GLU A 42 -22.88 12.90 9.33
C GLU A 42 -22.00 12.52 8.13
N VAL A 43 -20.76 13.01 8.17
CA VAL A 43 -19.73 12.68 7.20
C VAL A 43 -18.38 12.51 7.89
N SER A 44 -17.64 11.48 7.49
CA SER A 44 -16.22 11.33 7.77
C SER A 44 -15.42 11.60 6.50
N VAL A 45 -14.33 12.35 6.64
CA VAL A 45 -13.30 12.44 5.61
C VAL A 45 -12.00 11.94 6.22
N LEU A 46 -11.52 10.80 5.73
CA LEU A 46 -10.31 10.14 6.21
C LEU A 46 -9.24 10.16 5.12
N TYR A 47 -7.99 9.93 5.50
CA TYR A 47 -6.95 9.54 4.55
C TYR A 47 -7.42 8.34 3.71
N GLY A 48 -7.34 8.50 2.39
CA GLY A 48 -8.02 7.65 1.41
C GLY A 48 -7.28 6.38 1.03
N ARG A 49 -6.14 6.07 1.66
CA ARG A 49 -5.36 4.86 1.36
C ARG A 49 -5.20 3.97 2.58
N CYS A 50 -5.37 2.68 2.34
CA CYS A 50 -5.15 1.65 3.34
C CYS A 50 -3.69 1.69 3.82
N LEU A 51 -3.47 1.77 5.14
CA LEU A 51 -2.13 1.79 5.74
C LEU A 51 -1.35 0.49 5.52
N HIS A 52 -2.04 -0.61 5.23
CA HIS A 52 -1.41 -1.89 4.92
C HIS A 52 -0.58 -1.83 3.62
N ARG A 53 -1.17 -1.44 2.48
CA ARG A 53 -0.50 -1.47 1.16
C ARG A 53 -0.89 -0.35 0.20
N GLY A 54 -1.53 0.71 0.69
CA GLY A 54 -1.80 1.92 -0.09
C GLY A 54 -2.97 1.82 -1.07
N ALA A 55 -3.78 0.77 -1.02
CA ALA A 55 -4.99 0.64 -1.85
C ALA A 55 -5.99 1.77 -1.55
N LEU A 56 -6.71 2.24 -2.57
CA LEU A 56 -7.74 3.27 -2.41
C LEU A 56 -8.92 2.72 -1.62
N LEU A 57 -9.23 3.36 -0.49
CA LEU A 57 -10.34 2.97 0.37
C LEU A 57 -11.70 3.40 -0.21
N ALA A 58 -11.71 4.30 -1.18
CA ALA A 58 -12.89 4.62 -1.97
C ALA A 58 -13.38 3.43 -2.81
N ASP A 59 -12.50 2.48 -3.16
CA ASP A 59 -12.86 1.22 -3.81
C ASP A 59 -13.30 0.13 -2.80
N GLY A 60 -13.35 0.49 -1.51
CA GLY A 60 -13.75 -0.38 -0.41
C GLY A 60 -15.27 -0.48 -0.21
N SER A 61 -15.67 -1.03 0.93
CA SER A 61 -17.08 -1.14 1.33
C SER A 61 -17.23 -0.98 2.83
N ILE A 62 -18.44 -0.67 3.31
CA ILE A 62 -18.74 -0.64 4.74
C ILE A 62 -19.32 -1.99 5.17
N ARG A 63 -18.80 -2.57 6.25
CA ARG A 63 -19.35 -3.76 6.92
C ARG A 63 -19.55 -3.45 8.40
N GLY A 64 -20.81 -3.36 8.83
CA GLY A 64 -21.11 -2.92 10.20
C GLY A 64 -20.65 -1.48 10.39
N GLU A 65 -19.64 -1.28 11.24
CA GLU A 65 -19.07 0.03 11.54
C GLU A 65 -17.69 0.26 10.90
N ASP A 66 -17.21 -0.71 10.11
CA ASP A 66 -15.88 -0.71 9.55
C ASP A 66 -15.90 -0.43 8.04
N LEU A 67 -15.06 0.49 7.61
CA LEU A 67 -14.54 0.64 6.26
C LEU A 67 -13.54 -0.48 5.96
N ILE A 68 -13.93 -1.35 5.04
CA ILE A 68 -13.17 -2.52 4.61
C ILE A 68 -12.49 -2.20 3.28
N CYS A 69 -11.15 -2.33 3.27
CA CYS A 69 -10.35 -2.23 2.06
C CYS A 69 -10.73 -3.33 1.06
N GLY A 70 -11.04 -2.97 -0.18
CA GLY A 70 -11.49 -3.89 -1.24
C GLY A 70 -10.44 -4.87 -1.79
N VAL A 71 -9.30 -5.07 -1.10
CA VAL A 71 -8.20 -5.93 -1.57
C VAL A 71 -7.92 -7.08 -0.60
N HIS A 72 -7.57 -6.76 0.65
CA HIS A 72 -7.20 -7.75 1.67
C HIS A 72 -8.03 -7.63 2.95
N ASP A 73 -9.24 -7.05 2.84
CA ASP A 73 -10.21 -6.90 3.93
C ASP A 73 -9.72 -6.17 5.19
N TRP A 74 -8.65 -5.40 5.10
CA TRP A 74 -8.17 -4.59 6.22
C TRP A 74 -9.23 -3.56 6.64
N ASP A 75 -9.47 -3.46 7.94
CA ASP A 75 -10.56 -2.68 8.51
C ASP A 75 -10.08 -1.37 9.14
N TYR A 76 -10.95 -0.37 9.06
CA TYR A 76 -10.88 0.87 9.82
C TYR A 76 -12.29 1.30 10.18
N ARG A 77 -12.52 1.76 11.39
CA ARG A 77 -13.78 2.41 11.77
C ARG A 77 -14.10 3.59 10.85
N PHE A 78 -15.28 3.64 10.25
CA PHE A 78 -15.61 4.74 9.32
C PHE A 78 -15.73 6.10 10.02
N ASP A 79 -16.03 6.11 11.32
CA ASP A 79 -16.25 7.30 12.13
C ASP A 79 -14.95 7.85 12.73
N THR A 80 -13.99 6.99 13.07
CA THR A 80 -12.74 7.39 13.74
C THR A 80 -11.48 7.18 12.90
N GLY A 81 -11.52 6.30 11.91
CA GLY A 81 -10.36 5.86 11.13
C GLY A 81 -9.47 4.84 11.82
N VAL A 82 -9.78 4.43 13.06
CA VAL A 82 -8.97 3.47 13.83
C VAL A 82 -9.31 2.04 13.42
N SER A 83 -8.30 1.20 13.16
CA SER A 83 -8.53 -0.23 12.93
C SER A 83 -9.04 -0.91 14.20
N SER A 84 -10.11 -1.70 14.04
CA SER A 84 -10.66 -2.56 15.09
C SER A 84 -9.74 -3.73 15.42
N TYR A 85 -8.90 -4.15 14.45
CA TYR A 85 -7.88 -5.19 14.63
C TYR A 85 -6.61 -4.66 15.32
N ASN A 86 -6.13 -3.47 14.94
CA ASN A 86 -4.90 -2.88 15.47
C ASN A 86 -5.06 -1.37 15.74
N PRO A 87 -5.27 -0.94 16.99
CA PRO A 87 -5.49 0.48 17.33
C PRO A 87 -4.32 1.42 17.00
N ASP A 88 -3.10 0.89 16.84
CA ASP A 88 -1.94 1.68 16.41
C ASP A 88 -2.04 2.07 14.91
N GLU A 89 -2.90 1.40 14.15
CA GLU A 89 -3.20 1.72 12.75
C GLU A 89 -4.47 2.57 12.66
N ALA A 90 -4.28 3.88 12.61
CA ALA A 90 -5.36 4.85 12.50
C ALA A 90 -5.17 5.75 11.28
N LEU A 91 -6.18 5.80 10.41
CA LEU A 91 -6.26 6.75 9.32
C LEU A 91 -6.44 8.16 9.91
N PRO A 92 -5.65 9.15 9.46
CA PRO A 92 -5.92 10.56 9.76
C PRO A 92 -7.36 10.93 9.37
N LYS A 93 -8.13 11.45 10.33
CA LYS A 93 -9.44 12.07 10.09
C LYS A 93 -9.27 13.57 9.95
N PHE A 94 -9.77 14.13 8.86
CA PHE A 94 -9.73 15.56 8.58
C PHE A 94 -11.04 16.24 8.98
N HIS A 95 -10.96 17.54 9.26
CA HIS A 95 -12.15 18.32 9.56
C HIS A 95 -13.02 18.44 8.31
N ALA A 96 -14.30 18.10 8.48
CA ALA A 96 -15.29 18.17 7.42
C ALA A 96 -16.55 18.91 7.89
N ARG A 97 -17.18 19.65 6.98
CA ARG A 97 -18.44 20.36 7.22
C ARG A 97 -19.42 20.08 6.08
N ILE A 98 -20.65 19.73 6.45
CA ILE A 98 -21.78 19.65 5.53
C ILE A 98 -22.40 21.04 5.39
N ASP A 99 -22.63 21.46 4.16
CA ASP A 99 -23.40 22.66 3.82
C ASP A 99 -24.60 22.24 2.97
N LEU A 100 -25.79 22.29 3.58
CA LEU A 100 -27.03 21.85 2.93
C LEU A 100 -27.56 22.89 1.93
N ASP A 101 -27.22 24.17 2.12
CA ASP A 101 -27.64 25.23 1.20
C ASP A 101 -26.83 25.18 -0.10
N GLU A 102 -25.55 24.80 -0.01
CA GLU A 102 -24.65 24.59 -1.15
C GLU A 102 -24.62 23.14 -1.68
N ASP A 103 -25.35 22.23 -1.03
CA ASP A 103 -25.35 20.79 -1.32
C ASP A 103 -23.93 20.20 -1.41
N ALA A 104 -23.11 20.47 -0.39
CA ALA A 104 -21.67 20.24 -0.44
C ALA A 104 -21.09 19.71 0.86
N VAL A 105 -20.04 18.89 0.72
CA VAL A 105 -19.11 18.57 1.81
C VAL A 105 -17.82 19.34 1.58
N PHE A 106 -17.41 20.08 2.61
CA PHE A 106 -16.17 20.87 2.63
C PHE A 106 -15.16 20.29 3.61
N VAL A 107 -13.87 20.44 3.29
CA VAL A 107 -12.74 20.16 4.18
C VAL A 107 -11.86 21.39 4.33
N ASP A 108 -11.01 21.42 5.36
CA ASP A 108 -9.97 22.44 5.52
C ASP A 108 -8.75 22.08 4.66
N GLU A 109 -8.55 22.79 3.55
CA GLU A 109 -7.43 22.50 2.65
C GLU A 109 -6.07 22.72 3.32
N GLN A 110 -5.96 23.72 4.21
CA GLN A 110 -4.70 24.01 4.89
C GLN A 110 -4.32 22.89 5.85
N GLU A 111 -5.28 22.31 6.57
CA GLU A 111 -5.05 21.11 7.41
C GLU A 111 -4.45 19.97 6.59
N ILE A 112 -5.04 19.68 5.43
CA ILE A 112 -4.59 18.60 4.54
C ILE A 112 -3.21 18.91 3.97
N GLN A 113 -2.94 20.16 3.57
CA GLN A 113 -1.63 20.59 3.09
C GLN A 113 -0.54 20.46 4.17
N GLU A 114 -0.84 20.83 5.42
CA GLU A 114 0.09 20.69 6.54
C GLU A 114 0.38 19.21 6.83
N TRP A 115 -0.66 18.37 6.81
CA TRP A 115 -0.50 16.92 6.93
C TRP A 115 0.34 16.35 5.78
N ALA A 116 0.10 16.76 4.53
CA ALA A 116 0.84 16.31 3.36
C ALA A 116 2.33 16.67 3.42
N ARG A 117 2.66 17.86 3.95
CA ARG A 117 4.06 18.28 4.16
C ARG A 117 4.76 17.43 5.22
N ALA A 118 4.05 17.07 6.28
CA ALA A 118 4.56 16.18 7.32
C ALA A 118 4.61 14.70 6.88
N ASN A 119 3.77 14.32 5.91
CA ASN A 119 3.63 12.96 5.39
C ASN A 119 3.71 12.96 3.85
N PRO A 120 4.92 13.11 3.27
CA PRO A 120 5.08 13.10 1.81
C PRO A 120 4.56 11.80 1.20
N GLN A 121 3.79 11.90 0.12
CA GLN A 121 3.20 10.74 -0.53
C GLN A 121 4.29 9.89 -1.21
N PRO A 122 4.35 8.57 -0.97
CA PRO A 122 5.48 7.74 -1.41
C PRO A 122 5.40 7.30 -2.88
N TYR A 123 4.48 7.84 -3.66
CA TYR A 123 4.19 7.44 -5.04
C TYR A 123 4.17 8.65 -5.98
N ASP A 124 4.64 8.44 -7.22
CA ASP A 124 4.46 9.42 -8.29
C ASP A 124 3.12 9.17 -8.97
N ARG A 125 2.12 9.98 -8.62
CA ARG A 125 0.75 9.88 -9.17
C ARG A 125 0.72 9.95 -10.70
N ALA A 126 1.61 10.73 -11.32
CA ALA A 126 1.63 10.94 -12.76
C ALA A 126 2.28 9.77 -13.52
N ALA A 127 2.99 8.88 -12.83
CA ALA A 127 3.57 7.71 -13.45
C ALA A 127 2.52 6.67 -13.86
N TYR A 128 2.92 5.75 -14.76
CA TYR A 128 2.12 4.57 -15.10
C TYR A 128 1.76 3.77 -13.85
N LEU A 129 0.45 3.57 -13.62
CA LEU A 129 -0.12 2.97 -12.42
C LEU A 129 0.24 3.68 -11.10
N GLY A 130 0.65 4.95 -11.15
CA GLY A 130 1.07 5.73 -9.98
C GLY A 130 0.02 5.78 -8.88
N LEU A 131 -1.24 5.98 -9.25
CA LEU A 131 -2.38 5.97 -8.33
C LEU A 131 -2.56 4.61 -7.63
N TYR A 132 -2.18 3.51 -8.27
CA TYR A 132 -2.33 2.14 -7.77
C TYR A 132 -0.99 1.50 -7.37
N ALA A 133 0.03 2.34 -7.13
CA ALA A 133 1.37 1.87 -6.86
C ALA A 133 1.46 1.14 -5.50
N ASP A 134 1.90 -0.11 -5.52
CA ASP A 134 2.31 -0.83 -4.32
C ASP A 134 3.74 -0.46 -3.96
N THR A 135 3.91 0.34 -2.90
CA THR A 135 5.21 0.82 -2.44
C THR A 135 5.94 -0.19 -1.56
N HIS A 136 5.24 -1.17 -0.98
CA HIS A 136 5.79 -2.09 0.00
C HIS A 136 6.45 -3.30 -0.68
N GLY A 137 5.73 -3.99 -1.58
CA GLY A 137 6.12 -5.30 -2.10
C GLY A 137 6.19 -6.37 -0.99
N THR A 138 5.94 -7.64 -1.32
CA THR A 138 5.91 -8.70 -0.30
C THR A 138 6.56 -9.99 -0.81
N PRO A 139 7.02 -10.88 0.10
CA PRO A 139 7.44 -12.23 -0.26
C PRO A 139 6.33 -13.07 -0.90
N ALA A 140 5.06 -12.74 -0.64
CA ALA A 140 3.90 -13.40 -1.24
C ALA A 140 3.72 -13.02 -2.72
N GLU A 141 4.18 -11.83 -3.12
CA GLU A 141 4.09 -11.33 -4.51
C GLU A 141 5.46 -10.90 -5.05
N PRO A 142 6.43 -11.83 -5.16
CA PRO A 142 7.84 -11.50 -5.42
C PRO A 142 8.07 -10.94 -6.84
N TYR A 143 7.15 -11.18 -7.77
CA TYR A 143 7.29 -10.79 -9.18
C TYR A 143 6.42 -9.61 -9.59
N ASN A 144 5.63 -9.00 -8.69
CA ASN A 144 4.71 -7.93 -9.05
C ASN A 144 5.44 -6.72 -9.70
N LYS A 145 6.55 -6.28 -9.09
CA LYS A 145 7.39 -5.20 -9.64
C LYS A 145 7.98 -5.54 -11.01
N TYR A 146 8.32 -6.82 -11.24
CA TYR A 146 8.82 -7.27 -12.54
C TYR A 146 7.74 -7.23 -13.62
N ILE A 147 6.53 -7.72 -13.31
CA ILE A 147 5.37 -7.67 -14.21
C ILE A 147 5.03 -6.22 -14.57
N GLN A 148 4.98 -5.32 -13.58
CA GLN A 148 4.70 -3.91 -13.84
C GLN A 148 5.77 -3.23 -14.70
N ARG A 149 7.05 -3.57 -14.49
CA ARG A 149 8.14 -3.08 -15.32
C ARG A 149 8.01 -3.55 -16.77
N LEU A 150 7.70 -4.83 -17.00
CA LEU A 150 7.42 -5.35 -18.34
C LEU A 150 6.19 -4.67 -18.97
N ALA A 151 5.14 -4.42 -18.20
CA ALA A 151 3.95 -3.73 -18.70
C ALA A 151 4.25 -2.27 -19.10
N LYS A 152 5.10 -1.59 -18.34
CA LYS A 152 5.48 -0.19 -18.58
C LYS A 152 6.45 -0.02 -19.74
N ASP A 153 7.51 -0.83 -19.76
CA ASP A 153 8.67 -0.64 -20.63
C ASP A 153 8.74 -1.68 -21.77
N GLY A 154 7.84 -2.66 -21.79
CA GLY A 154 7.93 -3.80 -22.68
C GLY A 154 9.26 -4.54 -22.52
N LEU A 155 9.82 -4.94 -23.67
CA LEU A 155 11.16 -5.56 -23.74
C LEU A 155 12.28 -4.54 -23.98
N GLU A 156 11.98 -3.26 -24.19
CA GLU A 156 12.97 -2.24 -24.58
C GLU A 156 14.11 -2.11 -23.56
N LYS A 157 13.79 -2.25 -22.26
CA LYS A 157 14.78 -2.14 -21.17
C LYS A 157 15.40 -3.45 -20.71
N VAL A 158 14.99 -4.58 -21.27
CA VAL A 158 15.50 -5.92 -20.90
C VAL A 158 16.06 -6.70 -22.09
N GLY A 159 15.88 -6.19 -23.32
CA GLY A 159 16.27 -6.84 -24.57
C GLY A 159 15.19 -7.77 -25.13
N HIS A 160 15.28 -8.08 -26.42
CA HIS A 160 14.31 -8.92 -27.16
C HIS A 160 14.03 -10.29 -26.54
N HIS A 161 14.97 -10.82 -25.76
CA HIS A 161 14.83 -12.13 -25.11
C HIS A 161 14.42 -12.05 -23.63
N GLY A 162 14.18 -10.83 -23.11
CA GLY A 162 13.98 -10.61 -21.69
C GLY A 162 15.25 -10.83 -20.86
N PRO A 163 15.16 -10.78 -19.53
CA PRO A 163 16.28 -11.08 -18.66
C PRO A 163 16.73 -12.53 -18.86
N VAL A 164 18.00 -12.69 -19.22
CA VAL A 164 18.66 -14.00 -19.32
C VAL A 164 19.60 -14.17 -18.14
N SER A 165 19.60 -15.37 -17.54
CA SER A 165 20.62 -15.76 -16.57
C SER A 165 21.80 -16.40 -17.29
N ALA A 166 22.98 -16.37 -16.68
CA ALA A 166 24.06 -17.23 -17.13
C ALA A 166 23.57 -18.69 -17.09
N MET A 167 23.79 -19.42 -18.18
CA MET A 167 23.72 -20.87 -18.13
C MET A 167 24.71 -21.29 -17.04
N GLY A 168 24.21 -21.92 -15.98
CA GLY A 168 25.08 -22.50 -14.96
C GLY A 168 26.08 -23.47 -15.58
N VAL A 169 27.08 -23.87 -14.82
CA VAL A 169 28.01 -24.91 -15.27
C VAL A 169 27.19 -26.17 -15.61
N PRO A 170 27.25 -26.68 -16.86
CA PRO A 170 26.54 -27.90 -17.23
C PRO A 170 26.80 -29.01 -16.22
N LEU A 171 25.80 -29.87 -15.97
CA LEU A 171 25.97 -31.00 -15.03
C LEU A 171 27.18 -31.89 -15.40
N THR A 172 27.53 -31.95 -16.69
CA THR A 172 28.70 -32.67 -17.19
C THR A 172 30.04 -32.07 -16.76
N ASP A 173 30.03 -30.79 -16.39
CA ASP A 173 31.20 -29.99 -16.08
C ASP A 173 31.33 -29.74 -14.56
N LEU A 174 30.33 -30.15 -13.76
CA LEU A 174 30.40 -30.16 -12.31
C LEU A 174 31.16 -31.41 -11.79
N PRO A 175 31.98 -31.29 -10.73
CA PRO A 175 32.58 -32.46 -10.07
C PRO A 175 31.48 -33.42 -9.60
N ARG A 176 31.50 -34.66 -10.09
CA ARG A 176 30.58 -35.71 -9.67
C ARG A 176 31.16 -36.42 -8.47
N TRP A 177 30.31 -37.17 -7.78
CA TRP A 177 30.74 -37.95 -6.61
C TRP A 177 31.87 -38.95 -6.92
N ARG A 178 31.92 -39.46 -8.16
CA ARG A 178 33.02 -40.30 -8.68
C ARG A 178 34.31 -39.54 -8.99
N ASP A 179 34.24 -38.22 -9.16
CA ASP A 179 35.40 -37.38 -9.45
C ASP A 179 36.11 -36.95 -8.15
N ILE A 180 35.52 -37.25 -6.98
CA ILE A 180 36.16 -37.08 -5.67
C ILE A 180 37.00 -38.32 -5.37
N GLN A 181 38.31 -38.13 -5.38
CA GLN A 181 39.26 -39.12 -4.92
C GLN A 181 39.70 -38.78 -3.50
N ILE A 182 39.38 -39.66 -2.56
CA ILE A 182 39.96 -39.62 -1.22
C ILE A 182 41.27 -40.41 -1.29
N VAL A 183 42.40 -39.70 -1.25
CA VAL A 183 43.73 -40.33 -1.26
C VAL A 183 44.12 -40.67 0.18
N THR A 184 44.71 -41.84 0.41
CA THR A 184 45.03 -42.37 1.74
C THR A 184 45.86 -41.42 2.63
N ALA A 185 46.64 -40.51 2.03
CA ALA A 185 47.45 -39.51 2.72
C ALA A 185 46.67 -38.25 3.19
N GLN A 186 45.45 -37.99 2.70
CA GLN A 186 44.62 -36.86 3.15
C GLN A 186 43.91 -37.12 4.50
N LEU A 187 43.94 -38.36 4.96
CA LEU A 187 43.47 -38.78 6.29
C LEU A 187 44.63 -39.05 7.25
N ALA A 188 45.79 -38.40 7.05
CA ALA A 188 47.00 -38.61 7.85
C ALA A 188 46.79 -38.38 9.36
N ARG A 189 45.77 -37.60 9.73
CA ARG A 189 45.21 -37.59 11.08
C ARG A 189 43.79 -38.13 11.01
N ARG A 190 43.55 -39.20 11.78
CA ARG A 190 42.21 -39.72 11.99
C ARG A 190 41.38 -38.59 12.61
N PRO A 191 40.23 -38.21 12.02
CA PRO A 191 39.31 -37.29 12.68
C PRO A 191 38.94 -37.85 14.06
N LEU A 192 38.70 -36.97 15.03
CA LEU A 192 38.12 -37.36 16.31
C LEU A 192 36.77 -38.05 16.07
N ALA A 193 36.49 -39.10 16.85
CA ALA A 193 35.16 -39.71 16.84
C ALA A 193 34.15 -38.75 17.46
N ASP A 194 32.86 -38.91 17.13
CA ASP A 194 31.78 -38.03 17.62
C ASP A 194 31.71 -37.98 19.16
N ASP A 195 32.23 -39.00 19.83
CA ASP A 195 32.26 -39.14 21.29
C ASP A 195 33.55 -38.63 21.94
N ASP A 196 34.55 -38.20 21.15
CA ASP A 196 35.81 -37.69 21.67
C ASP A 196 35.64 -36.22 22.10
N LEU A 197 36.11 -35.88 23.31
CA LEU A 197 36.11 -34.50 23.80
C LEU A 197 37.21 -33.68 23.10
N VAL A 198 36.84 -32.48 22.64
CA VAL A 198 37.73 -31.49 22.01
C VAL A 198 38.66 -30.86 23.04
#